data_AF-A0A920GUQ1-F1
#
_entry.id   AF-A0A920GUQ1-F1
#
_cell.length_a   1.000
_cell.length_b   1.000
_cell.length_c   1.000
_cell.angle_alpha   90.00
_cell.angle_beta   90.00
_cell.angle_gamma   90.00
#
_symmetry.space_group_name_H-M   'P 1'
#
loop_
_entity.id
_entity.type
_entity.pdbx_description
1 polymer ?
#
loop_
_entity_poly.entity_id
_entity_poly.type
_entity_poly.pdbx_seq_one_letter_code
_entity_poly.pdbx_strand_id
1 'polypeptide(L)' 'MKRLVFLFLILSLSGCAVNPVTGKQDFVVLSEEQEIQMGREYNAQILRQYQIYEDEKYKTMFNQSVSL' A
#
# COMPACT_ATOMS: atom_id res chain seq x y z
N MET A 1 -6.37 37.90 -8.96
CA MET A 1 -6.24 36.98 -7.80
C MET A 1 -7.08 35.72 -7.94
N LYS A 2 -8.41 35.78 -8.14
CA LYS A 2 -9.27 34.58 -8.28
C LYS A 2 -8.82 33.57 -9.36
N ARG A 3 -8.35 34.05 -10.52
CA ARG A 3 -7.81 33.20 -11.60
C ARG A 3 -6.54 32.45 -11.21
N LEU A 4 -5.67 33.05 -10.41
CA LEU A 4 -4.43 32.42 -9.93
C LEU A 4 -4.73 31.32 -8.92
N VAL A 5 -5.70 31.55 -8.03
CA VAL A 5 -6.18 30.52 -7.08
C VAL A 5 -6.75 29.32 -7.83
N PHE A 6 -7.54 29.56 -8.88
CA PHE A 6 -8.12 28.48 -9.69
C PHE A 6 -7.04 27.68 -10.44
N LEU A 7 -6.03 28.36 -10.98
CA LEU A 7 -4.89 27.70 -11.65
C LEU A 7 -4.09 26.84 -10.67
N PHE A 8 -3.84 27.35 -9.45
CA PHE A 8 -3.12 26.63 -8.41
C PHE A 8 -3.87 25.38 -7.96
N LEU A 9 -5.20 25.47 -7.82
CA LEU A 9 -6.04 24.32 -7.47
C LEU A 9 -5.92 23.20 -8.52
N ILE A 10 -5.97 23.54 -9.81
CA ILE A 10 -5.84 22.56 -10.89
C ILE A 10 -4.46 21.89 -10.88
N LEU A 11 -3.37 22.66 -10.67
CA LEU A 11 -2.03 22.09 -10.60
C LEU A 11 -1.86 21.12 -9.42
N SER A 12 -2.57 21.33 -8.32
CA SER A 12 -2.47 20.44 -7.16
C SER A 12 -3.01 19.02 -7.39
N LEU A 13 -3.79 18.79 -8.45
CA LEU A 13 -4.37 17.47 -8.77
C LEU A 13 -3.44 16.57 -9.61
N SER A 14 -2.26 17.05 -10.05
CA SER A 14 -1.36 16.25 -10.89
C SER A 14 -0.53 15.19 -10.13
N GLY A 15 -0.76 15.01 -8.83
CA GLY A 15 -0.01 14.09 -7.96
C GLY A 15 -0.69 12.75 -7.66
N CYS A 16 -1.80 12.41 -8.33
CA CYS A 16 -2.49 11.13 -8.09
C CYS A 16 -1.57 9.94 -8.39
N ALA A 17 -1.60 8.93 -7.51
CA ALA A 17 -0.81 7.71 -7.67
C ALA A 17 -1.14 7.00 -8.98
N VAL A 18 -0.11 6.67 -9.75
CA VAL A 18 -0.22 5.83 -10.95
C VAL A 18 0.27 4.45 -10.58
N ASN A 19 -0.57 3.45 -10.77
CA ASN A 19 -0.18 2.07 -10.55
C ASN A 19 0.89 1.67 -11.59
N PRO A 20 2.12 1.33 -11.17
CA PRO A 20 3.22 1.07 -12.10
C PRO A 20 3.03 -0.22 -12.91
N VAL A 21 2.14 -1.12 -12.47
CA VAL A 21 1.84 -2.37 -13.17
C VAL A 21 0.89 -2.12 -14.34
N THR A 22 -0.13 -1.27 -14.14
CA THR A 22 -1.18 -1.03 -15.16
C THR A 22 -0.99 0.27 -15.94
N GLY A 23 -0.19 1.21 -15.43
CA GLY A 23 -0.02 2.55 -15.99
C GLY A 23 -1.24 3.46 -15.80
N LYS A 24 -2.24 3.04 -15.03
CA LYS A 24 -3.48 3.80 -14.78
C LYS A 24 -3.44 4.49 -13.43
N GLN A 25 -4.20 5.58 -13.30
CA GLN A 25 -4.47 6.19 -12.00
C GLN A 25 -5.18 5.16 -11.11
N ASP A 26 -4.68 4.99 -9.90
CA ASP A 26 -5.18 4.01 -8.95
C ASP A 26 -5.27 4.64 -7.57
N PHE A 27 -6.49 5.02 -7.20
CA PHE A 27 -6.80 5.63 -5.91
C PHE A 27 -7.81 4.73 -5.21
N VAL A 28 -7.32 3.95 -4.25
CA VAL A 28 -8.12 3.00 -3.49
C VAL A 28 -8.27 3.51 -2.06
N VAL A 29 -9.52 3.62 -1.61
CA VAL A 29 -9.85 3.92 -0.21
C VAL A 29 -10.45 2.65 0.39
N LEU A 30 -9.83 2.17 1.47
CA LEU A 30 -10.31 1.02 2.25
C LEU A 30 -10.69 1.50 3.64
N SER A 31 -11.73 0.92 4.23
CA SER A 31 -11.91 0.99 5.67
C SER A 31 -10.86 0.10 6.36
N GLU A 32 -10.58 0.38 7.63
CA GLU A 32 -9.67 -0.43 8.43
C GLU A 32 -10.10 -1.91 8.45
N GLU A 33 -11.40 -2.19 8.62
CA GLU A 33 -11.90 -3.57 8.59
C GLU A 33 -11.67 -4.24 7.22
N GLN A 34 -11.83 -3.49 6.13
CA GLN A 34 -11.55 -4.01 4.78
C GLN A 34 -10.07 -4.31 4.60
N GLU A 35 -9.18 -3.45 5.07
CA GLU A 35 -7.74 -3.66 5.04
C GLU A 35 -7.34 -4.91 5.85
N ILE A 36 -7.85 -5.05 7.08
CA ILE A 36 -7.56 -6.22 7.92
C ILE A 36 -8.08 -7.50 7.27
N GLN A 37 -9.31 -7.49 6.75
CA GLN A 37 -9.89 -8.67 6.10
C GLN A 37 -9.06 -9.10 4.89
N MET A 38 -8.69 -8.14 4.04
CA MET A 38 -7.83 -8.38 2.88
C MET A 38 -6.45 -8.91 3.28
N GLY A 39 -5.86 -8.36 4.35
CA GLY A 39 -4.60 -8.83 4.92
C GLY A 39 -4.67 -10.29 5.36
N ARG A 40 -5.74 -10.70 6.05
CA ARG A 40 -5.98 -12.10 6.45
C ARG A 40 -6.06 -13.03 5.24
N GLU A 41 -6.79 -12.62 4.21
CA GLU A 41 -6.98 -13.40 2.98
C GLU A 41 -5.67 -13.59 2.21
N TYR A 42 -4.90 -12.51 2.00
CA TYR A 42 -3.62 -12.60 1.29
C TYR A 42 -2.56 -13.35 2.10
N ASN A 43 -2.53 -13.20 3.42
CA ASN A 43 -1.63 -13.98 4.26
C ASN A 43 -1.86 -15.50 4.06
N ALA A 44 -3.11 -15.95 4.06
CA ALA A 44 -3.44 -17.35 3.79
C ALA A 44 -3.09 -17.81 2.37
N GLN A 45 -3.08 -16.91 1.38
CA GLN A 45 -2.61 -17.22 0.02
C GLN A 45 -1.08 -17.35 -0.02
N ILE A 46 -0.35 -16.42 0.61
CA ILE A 46 1.11 -16.43 0.67
C ILE A 46 1.61 -17.70 1.35
N LEU A 47 1.02 -18.10 2.49
CA LEU A 47 1.40 -19.32 3.21
C LEU A 47 1.16 -20.62 2.43
N ARG A 48 0.30 -20.59 1.41
CA ARG A 48 0.10 -21.73 0.50
C ARG A 48 1.13 -21.76 -0.62
N GLN A 49 1.66 -20.61 -1.01
CA GLN A 49 2.58 -20.49 -2.14
C GLN A 49 4.05 -20.54 -1.72
N TYR A 50 4.37 -20.06 -0.52
CA TYR A 50 5.73 -19.88 -0.05
C TYR A 50 5.97 -20.63 1.26
N GLN A 51 7.19 -21.15 1.43
CA GLN A 51 7.62 -21.73 2.70
C GLN A 51 7.98 -20.63 3.69
N ILE A 52 7.63 -20.85 4.96
CA ILE A 52 8.00 -19.95 6.05
C ILE A 52 9.49 -20.18 6.37
N TYR A 53 10.24 -19.09 6.53
CA TYR A 53 11.59 -19.17 7.08
C TYR A 53 11.50 -19.58 8.56
N GLU A 54 12.00 -20.76 8.89
CA GLU A 54 11.95 -21.28 10.26
C GLU A 54 13.04 -20.70 11.17
N ASP A 55 14.13 -20.19 10.59
CA ASP A 55 15.26 -19.64 11.32
C ASP A 55 14.86 -18.37 12.10
N GLU A 56 14.96 -18.48 13.42
CA GLU A 56 14.59 -17.46 14.40
C GLU A 56 15.37 -16.15 14.25
N LYS A 57 16.59 -16.18 13.70
CA LYS A 57 17.37 -14.97 13.42
C LYS A 57 16.68 -14.14 12.33
N TYR A 58 16.19 -14.78 11.27
CA TYR A 58 15.48 -14.09 10.20
C TYR A 58 14.13 -13.58 10.66
N LYS A 59 13.37 -14.36 11.43
CA LYS A 59 12.08 -13.90 12.00
C LYS A 59 12.28 -12.68 12.90
N THR A 60 13.27 -12.73 13.78
CA THR A 60 13.57 -11.62 14.70
C THR A 60 14.00 -10.37 13.93
N MET A 61 14.90 -10.50 12.95
CA MET A 61 15.34 -9.39 12.11
C MET A 61 14.18 -8.76 11.35
N PHE A 62 13.31 -9.59 10.76
CA PHE A 62 12.14 -9.12 10.03
C PHE A 62 11.16 -8.36 10.95
N ASN A 63 10.79 -8.93 12.09
CA ASN A 63 9.86 -8.30 13.03
C ASN A 63 10.39 -6.97 13.57
N GLN A 64 11.71 -6.86 13.76
CA GLN A 64 12.34 -5.60 14.17
C GLN A 64 12.24 -4.53 13.07
N SER A 65 12.39 -4.90 11.79
CA SER A 65 12.29 -3.96 10.67
C SER A 65 10.88 -3.45 10.40
N VAL A 66 9.85 -4.20 10.78
CA VAL A 66 8.43 -3.85 10.59
C VAL A 66 7.89 -2.95 11.71
N SER A 67 8.62 -2.85 12.84
CA SER A 67 8.20 -2.08 14.02
C SER A 67 8.82 -0.68 14.11
N LEU A 68 9.53 -0.23 13.07
CA LEU A 68 10.08 1.13 12.91
C LEU A 68 9.27 1.91 11.87
#